data_AF-A0A1D1ZTF1-F1
#
_entry.id   AF-A0A1D1ZTF1-F1
#
_cell.length_a   1.000
_cell.length_b   1.000
_cell.length_c   1.000
_cell.angle_alpha   90.00
_cell.angle_beta   90.00
_cell.angle_gamma   90.00
#
_symmetry.space_group_name_H-M   'P 1'
#
loop_
_entity.id
_entity.type
_entity.pdbx_description
1 polymer ?
#
loop_
_entity_poly.entity_id
_entity_poly.type
_entity_poly.pdbx_seq_one_letter_code
_entity_poly.pdbx_strand_id
1 'polypeptide(L)'
;MSAPQTLSCIALLALACLAPAAAAGSVPRALRSSGLAPARAPDAAAAPTPESLARDLAAASVSQAEPALAPGPFASLPSPAAAPPAAAPPPPSPTWVTSYTNLTSFLNPGTAYAPPLSAAQRAAAAGLKDWRQGTGTVSAARDFQETGVQTLNCGIGYLNPHFTYYYAGVSATYYAAGQYCGMCLNVTCVDTVCPHAMLDYALFMLVDSCASCEGDDITISAPGLGNITDVDYNINPVMKLAWQPVACNSLITGGIRLWPSTQNNQYFIGINFSNLKELLTSVTLSGIAMAYQSYGYWTINTPGTPIPISAPYTLQLTAQTGETLSLNIPSIIPLDLGVNFS
;
A
#
# COMPACT_ATOMS: atom_id res chain seq x y z
N MET A 1 12.44 53.38 19.13
CA MET A 1 11.29 54.03 18.47
C MET A 1 10.77 53.07 17.42
N SER A 2 9.57 52.52 17.40
CA SER A 2 8.46 52.37 18.34
C SER A 2 7.64 51.20 17.76
N ALA A 3 7.16 50.27 18.59
CA ALA A 3 6.03 49.42 18.23
C ALA A 3 4.74 50.27 18.19
N PRO A 4 3.64 49.80 17.57
CA PRO A 4 2.67 48.92 18.28
C PRO A 4 2.07 47.83 17.34
N GLN A 5 1.73 46.61 17.77
CA GLN A 5 0.56 46.15 18.56
C GLN A 5 -0.84 46.62 18.11
N THR A 6 -1.71 45.65 17.77
CA THR A 6 -3.18 45.51 17.98
C THR A 6 -3.76 44.53 16.93
N LEU A 7 -4.90 43.86 17.06
CA LEU A 7 -5.61 43.11 18.12
C LEU A 7 -6.82 42.42 17.41
N SER A 8 -7.15 41.19 17.81
CA SER A 8 -8.49 40.53 17.91
C SER A 8 -9.50 40.29 16.77
N CYS A 9 -10.26 39.20 17.02
CA CYS A 9 -11.65 38.81 16.68
C CYS A 9 -11.75 37.64 15.67
N ILE A 10 -11.92 36.38 16.08
CA ILE A 10 -13.14 35.70 16.61
C ILE A 10 -14.39 36.00 15.77
N ALA A 11 -14.85 34.99 15.01
CA ALA A 11 -16.26 34.77 14.70
C ALA A 11 -16.54 33.27 14.51
N LEU A 12 -17.23 32.69 15.50
CA LEU A 12 -17.98 31.44 15.40
C LEU A 12 -19.12 31.61 14.39
N LEU A 13 -19.39 30.60 13.57
CA LEU A 13 -20.75 30.34 13.10
C LEU A 13 -21.04 28.84 13.14
N ALA A 14 -21.84 28.47 14.13
CA ALA A 14 -22.58 27.23 14.19
C ALA A 14 -23.85 27.39 13.34
N LEU A 15 -24.14 26.41 12.49
CA LEU A 15 -25.47 26.24 11.90
C LEU A 15 -25.93 24.81 12.17
N ALA A 16 -26.95 24.68 13.02
CA ALA A 16 -27.59 23.45 13.40
C ALA A 16 -28.93 23.30 12.68
N CYS A 17 -29.24 22.04 12.38
CA CYS A 17 -30.56 21.41 12.28
C CYS A 17 -31.59 21.93 11.27
N LEU A 18 -32.02 21.03 10.38
CA LEU A 18 -33.44 20.69 10.22
C LEU A 18 -33.57 19.36 9.45
N ALA A 19 -34.15 18.37 10.13
CA ALA A 19 -34.70 17.14 9.55
C ALA A 19 -36.23 17.18 9.69
N PRO A 20 -36.97 16.50 8.80
CA PRO A 20 -38.16 15.75 9.18
C PRO A 20 -38.09 14.31 8.61
N ALA A 21 -38.25 13.27 9.43
CA ALA A 21 -39.51 12.65 9.87
C ALA A 21 -40.15 11.68 8.84
N ALA A 22 -39.96 10.39 9.14
CA ALA A 22 -40.89 9.26 9.13
C ALA A 22 -41.83 8.99 7.93
N ALA A 23 -41.74 7.76 7.42
CA ALA A 23 -42.91 6.98 7.02
C ALA A 23 -42.69 5.49 7.28
N ALA A 24 -43.66 4.88 7.96
CA ALA A 24 -43.75 3.48 8.34
C ALA A 24 -44.27 2.60 7.19
N GLY A 25 -43.94 1.30 7.21
CA GLY A 25 -44.47 0.33 6.24
C GLY A 25 -44.21 -1.14 6.61
N SER A 26 -45.05 -1.66 7.49
CA SER A 26 -45.63 -3.02 7.56
C SER A 26 -44.84 -4.28 7.09
N VAL A 27 -44.74 -5.24 8.03
CA VAL A 27 -44.46 -6.68 7.88
C VAL A 27 -45.77 -7.45 7.57
N PRO A 28 -45.71 -8.59 6.85
CA PRO A 28 -46.09 -9.90 7.45
C PRO A 28 -45.16 -11.04 6.97
N ARG A 29 -44.60 -11.90 7.85
CA ARG A 29 -45.16 -13.09 8.54
C ARG A 29 -44.90 -14.44 7.82
N ALA A 30 -44.06 -15.24 8.48
CA ALA A 30 -44.06 -16.71 8.68
C ALA A 30 -43.84 -17.72 7.54
N LEU A 31 -42.90 -18.65 7.81
CA LEU A 31 -42.93 -20.11 7.54
C LEU A 31 -41.92 -20.77 8.51
N ARG A 32 -42.38 -21.48 9.56
CA ARG A 32 -42.43 -22.96 9.71
C ARG A 32 -41.09 -23.67 9.36
N SER A 33 -40.29 -24.08 10.34
CA SER A 33 -40.33 -25.32 11.17
C SER A 33 -39.76 -26.57 10.49
N SER A 34 -38.64 -27.08 11.02
CA SER A 34 -38.18 -28.49 11.12
C SER A 34 -36.77 -28.41 11.73
N GLY A 35 -36.38 -29.01 12.87
CA GLY A 35 -36.81 -30.25 13.47
C GLY A 35 -35.78 -31.34 13.15
N LEU A 36 -34.60 -31.34 13.80
CA LEU A 36 -33.68 -32.48 13.84
C LEU A 36 -32.81 -32.41 15.12
N ALA A 37 -32.83 -33.53 15.84
CA ALA A 37 -32.20 -33.77 17.13
C ALA A 37 -30.70 -34.10 17.01
N PRO A 38 -29.93 -34.12 18.11
CA PRO A 38 -28.47 -33.98 18.11
C PRO A 38 -27.74 -35.30 17.86
N ALA A 39 -26.66 -35.24 17.08
CA ALA A 39 -25.71 -36.32 16.93
C ALA A 39 -24.66 -36.32 18.07
N ARG A 40 -24.44 -37.53 18.59
CA ARG A 40 -23.51 -37.94 19.65
C ARG A 40 -22.08 -37.42 19.47
N ALA A 41 -21.48 -36.99 20.59
CA ALA A 41 -20.05 -36.79 20.76
C ALA A 41 -19.30 -38.14 20.79
N PRO A 42 -18.08 -38.20 20.23
CA PRO A 42 -17.07 -39.18 20.62
C PRO A 42 -16.01 -38.58 21.56
N ASP A 43 -15.38 -39.50 22.27
CA ASP A 43 -14.63 -39.35 23.52
C ASP A 43 -13.41 -38.42 23.49
N ALA A 44 -13.20 -37.79 24.65
CA ALA A 44 -12.01 -37.02 24.99
C ALA A 44 -10.77 -37.91 25.06
N ALA A 45 -9.78 -37.65 24.22
CA ALA A 45 -8.42 -38.14 24.40
C ALA A 45 -7.62 -37.13 25.23
N ALA A 46 -7.00 -37.62 26.29
CA ALA A 46 -6.26 -36.88 27.30
C ALA A 46 -5.05 -36.12 26.72
N ALA A 47 -4.86 -34.88 27.18
CA ALA A 47 -3.65 -34.10 26.95
C ALA A 47 -2.49 -34.59 27.84
N PRO A 48 -1.23 -34.59 27.33
CA PRO A 48 -0.06 -34.92 28.13
C PRO A 48 0.31 -33.80 29.11
N THR A 49 0.83 -34.18 30.27
CA THR A 49 1.21 -33.32 31.40
C THR A 49 2.53 -32.55 31.15
N PRO A 50 2.81 -31.45 31.88
CA PRO A 50 3.90 -30.50 31.59
C PRO A 50 5.31 -30.96 32.00
N GLU A 51 5.58 -32.26 32.09
CA GLU A 51 6.79 -32.79 32.75
C GLU A 51 7.84 -33.38 31.79
N SER A 52 7.63 -33.31 30.46
CA SER A 52 8.52 -33.94 29.46
C SER A 52 9.44 -32.99 28.68
N LEU A 53 9.51 -31.70 29.01
CA LEU A 53 10.32 -30.71 28.25
C LEU A 53 11.57 -30.19 28.99
N ALA A 54 11.89 -30.73 30.17
CA ALA A 54 13.00 -30.23 31.00
C ALA A 54 14.25 -31.13 31.05
N ARG A 55 14.39 -32.14 30.17
CA ARG A 55 15.48 -33.14 30.26
C ARG A 55 16.56 -33.14 29.18
N ASP A 56 16.45 -32.36 28.11
CA ASP A 56 17.37 -32.49 26.96
C ASP A 56 18.28 -31.28 26.67
N LEU A 57 18.54 -30.39 27.65
CA LEU A 57 19.46 -29.24 27.47
C LEU A 57 20.58 -29.15 28.52
N ALA A 58 20.99 -30.28 29.08
CA ALA A 58 22.14 -30.36 29.98
C ALA A 58 23.21 -31.31 29.43
N ALA A 59 23.89 -30.93 28.35
CA ALA A 59 25.17 -31.53 27.98
C ALA A 59 26.01 -30.57 27.12
N ALA A 60 27.30 -30.49 27.49
CA ALA A 60 28.43 -29.91 26.76
C ALA A 60 28.73 -28.41 26.94
N SER A 61 29.27 -28.07 28.11
CA SER A 61 30.28 -27.01 28.27
C SER A 61 31.68 -27.61 28.12
N VAL A 62 32.50 -27.06 27.22
CA VAL A 62 33.96 -27.28 27.20
C VAL A 62 34.66 -25.95 26.98
N SER A 63 35.53 -25.63 27.94
CA SER A 63 36.50 -24.55 27.98
C SER A 63 37.89 -25.13 27.72
N GLN A 64 38.75 -24.43 26.96
CA GLN A 64 40.23 -24.36 27.06
C GLN A 64 40.74 -23.49 25.88
N ALA A 65 41.31 -22.31 26.12
CA ALA A 65 42.68 -21.98 26.57
C ALA A 65 43.66 -21.75 25.40
N GLU A 66 44.21 -20.53 25.34
CA GLU A 66 45.28 -20.05 24.45
C GLU A 66 46.61 -20.80 24.62
N PRO A 67 47.46 -20.75 23.58
CA PRO A 67 48.90 -20.66 23.78
C PRO A 67 49.53 -19.45 23.09
N ALA A 68 50.48 -18.83 23.80
CA ALA A 68 51.31 -17.70 23.36
C ALA A 68 52.75 -18.13 23.01
N LEU A 69 53.42 -17.22 22.27
CA LEU A 69 54.88 -17.05 21.98
C LEU A 69 55.45 -17.91 20.81
N ALA A 70 56.33 -17.42 19.92
CA ALA A 70 57.35 -16.35 20.01
C ALA A 70 57.80 -15.85 18.59
N PRO A 71 58.76 -14.88 18.47
CA PRO A 71 58.86 -13.90 17.37
C PRO A 71 59.99 -14.05 16.32
N GLY A 72 59.87 -13.27 15.22
CA GLY A 72 60.96 -12.72 14.38
C GLY A 72 60.92 -13.10 12.88
N PRO A 73 61.73 -12.49 11.99
CA PRO A 73 62.16 -11.09 11.85
C PRO A 73 61.98 -10.54 10.39
N PHE A 74 62.30 -9.25 10.15
CA PHE A 74 62.35 -8.54 8.82
C PHE A 74 60.99 -8.22 8.17
N ALA A 75 60.74 -7.10 7.48
CA ALA A 75 61.45 -5.85 7.22
C ALA A 75 60.44 -4.88 6.55
N SER A 76 60.76 -3.58 6.61
CA SER A 76 60.32 -2.52 5.66
C SER A 76 58.89 -1.97 5.79
N LEU A 77 58.80 -0.80 6.43
CA LEU A 77 57.67 0.13 6.30
C LEU A 77 57.69 0.79 4.90
N PRO A 78 56.58 0.83 4.14
CA PRO A 78 56.46 1.73 3.02
C PRO A 78 56.09 3.16 3.48
N SER A 79 56.62 4.13 2.73
CA SER A 79 56.39 5.58 2.83
C SER A 79 54.91 5.99 2.86
N PRO A 80 54.59 7.21 3.34
CA PRO A 80 53.22 7.71 3.36
C PRO A 80 52.65 7.78 1.94
N ALA A 81 51.52 7.10 1.75
CA ALA A 81 50.78 7.09 0.51
C ALA A 81 50.42 8.52 0.07
N ALA A 82 50.53 8.75 -1.23
CA ALA A 82 50.09 9.98 -1.88
C ALA A 82 48.65 10.33 -1.51
N ALA A 83 48.37 11.63 -1.39
CA ALA A 83 47.04 12.14 -1.14
C ALA A 83 46.03 11.57 -2.17
N PRO A 84 44.81 11.21 -1.73
CA PRO A 84 43.79 10.71 -2.65
C PRO A 84 43.48 11.77 -3.73
N PRO A 85 43.21 11.35 -4.97
CA PRO A 85 42.84 12.28 -6.03
C PRO A 85 41.64 13.11 -5.63
N ALA A 86 41.66 14.39 -5.98
CA ALA A 86 40.57 15.33 -5.72
C ALA A 86 39.25 14.72 -6.19
N ALA A 87 38.24 14.76 -5.31
CA ALA A 87 36.90 14.28 -5.61
C ALA A 87 36.39 14.92 -6.91
N ALA A 88 35.81 14.09 -7.79
CA ALA A 88 35.16 14.57 -9.00
C ALA A 88 34.13 15.67 -8.63
N PRO A 89 33.96 16.71 -9.46
CA PRO A 89 32.94 17.72 -9.21
C PRO A 89 31.58 17.04 -9.08
N PRO A 90 30.72 17.50 -8.13
CA PRO A 90 29.39 16.94 -7.99
C PRO A 90 28.63 17.04 -9.32
N PRO A 91 27.76 16.07 -9.64
CA PRO A 91 26.94 16.16 -10.83
C PRO A 91 26.14 17.48 -10.80
N PRO A 92 25.89 18.10 -11.96
CA PRO A 92 25.08 19.31 -12.02
C PRO A 92 23.71 19.05 -11.36
N SER A 93 23.27 19.96 -10.50
CA SER A 93 21.94 19.89 -9.89
C SER A 93 20.87 19.77 -10.99
N PRO A 94 19.84 18.92 -10.81
CA PRO A 94 18.77 18.77 -11.79
C PRO A 94 18.18 20.14 -12.11
N THR A 95 18.06 20.45 -13.40
CA THR A 95 17.48 21.71 -13.85
C THR A 95 15.98 21.52 -13.86
N TRP A 96 15.34 21.88 -12.75
CA TRP A 96 13.91 21.71 -12.62
C TRP A 96 13.12 22.60 -13.57
N VAL A 97 12.12 22.04 -14.26
CA VAL A 97 11.18 22.84 -15.06
C VAL A 97 10.17 23.52 -14.13
N THR A 98 9.92 24.83 -14.30
CA THR A 98 9.16 25.67 -13.36
C THR A 98 7.90 26.35 -13.94
N SER A 99 7.45 25.98 -15.15
CA SER A 99 6.21 26.53 -15.74
C SER A 99 5.51 25.56 -16.70
N TYR A 100 4.17 25.49 -16.63
CA TYR A 100 3.34 24.70 -17.55
C TYR A 100 2.18 25.55 -18.05
N THR A 101 2.08 25.75 -19.37
CA THR A 101 0.89 26.39 -19.96
C THR A 101 0.18 25.50 -20.97
N ASN A 102 0.83 24.46 -21.51
CA ASN A 102 0.22 23.56 -22.49
C ASN A 102 0.59 22.09 -22.24
N LEU A 103 -0.37 21.31 -21.75
CA LEU A 103 -0.25 19.86 -21.61
C LEU A 103 -0.18 19.21 -22.99
N THR A 104 0.98 18.70 -23.39
CA THR A 104 1.19 18.12 -24.72
C THR A 104 1.82 16.75 -24.58
N SER A 105 1.13 15.69 -25.01
CA SER A 105 1.66 14.33 -25.01
C SER A 105 2.52 14.08 -26.25
N PHE A 106 3.69 13.46 -26.08
CA PHE A 106 4.48 12.94 -27.19
C PHE A 106 3.78 11.81 -27.96
N LEU A 107 2.92 11.04 -27.29
CA LEU A 107 2.19 9.93 -27.90
C LEU A 107 0.94 10.40 -28.67
N ASN A 108 0.37 11.53 -28.26
CA ASN A 108 -0.79 12.13 -28.90
C ASN A 108 -0.75 13.67 -28.78
N PRO A 109 0.04 14.36 -29.62
CA PRO A 109 0.21 15.81 -29.53
C PRO A 109 -1.00 16.60 -30.06
N GLY A 110 -1.96 15.93 -30.73
CA GLY A 110 -3.09 16.58 -31.38
C GLY A 110 -2.61 17.58 -32.43
N THR A 111 -2.95 18.86 -32.25
CA THR A 111 -2.52 19.99 -33.09
C THR A 111 -1.34 20.76 -32.51
N ALA A 112 -0.89 20.43 -31.30
CA ALA A 112 0.23 21.09 -30.66
C ALA A 112 1.57 20.61 -31.24
N TYR A 113 2.58 21.48 -31.20
CA TYR A 113 3.93 21.09 -31.59
C TYR A 113 4.56 20.22 -30.48
N ALA A 114 4.97 19.01 -30.84
CA ALA A 114 5.86 18.20 -30.01
C ALA A 114 7.28 18.21 -30.62
N PRO A 115 8.32 18.42 -29.80
CA PRO A 115 9.69 18.36 -30.30
C PRO A 115 10.02 16.95 -30.83
N PRO A 116 10.99 16.82 -31.76
CA PRO A 116 11.38 15.52 -32.27
C PRO A 116 11.88 14.59 -31.17
N LEU A 117 11.37 13.36 -31.13
CA LEU A 117 11.83 12.33 -30.21
C LEU A 117 13.27 11.90 -30.51
N SER A 118 14.04 11.53 -29.49
CA SER A 118 15.28 10.77 -29.66
C SER A 118 15.01 9.35 -30.19
N ALA A 119 16.05 8.65 -30.64
CA ALA A 119 15.91 7.25 -31.07
C ALA A 119 15.40 6.34 -29.94
N ALA A 120 15.90 6.54 -28.72
CA ALA A 120 15.45 5.81 -27.54
C ALA A 120 13.97 6.07 -27.23
N GLN A 121 13.56 7.34 -27.24
CA GLN A 121 12.17 7.71 -26.98
C GLN A 121 11.21 7.18 -28.05
N ARG A 122 11.62 7.16 -29.34
CA ARG A 122 10.81 6.53 -30.39
C ARG A 122 10.61 5.03 -30.15
N ALA A 123 11.65 4.33 -29.73
CA ALA A 123 11.57 2.91 -29.41
C ALA A 123 10.65 2.68 -28.19
N ALA A 124 10.78 3.50 -27.15
CA ALA A 124 9.94 3.43 -25.96
C ALA A 124 8.46 3.72 -26.29
N ALA A 125 8.19 4.78 -27.06
CA ALA A 125 6.84 5.17 -27.47
C ALA A 125 6.05 4.04 -28.14
N ALA A 126 6.72 3.19 -28.94
CA ALA A 126 6.09 2.04 -29.57
C ALA A 126 5.54 1.02 -28.55
N GLY A 127 6.22 0.85 -27.41
CA GLY A 127 5.80 -0.04 -26.33
C GLY A 127 4.68 0.52 -25.44
N LEU A 128 4.34 1.81 -25.59
CA LEU A 128 3.33 2.50 -24.78
C LEU A 128 1.99 2.67 -25.50
N LYS A 129 1.85 2.14 -26.72
CA LYS A 129 0.68 2.36 -27.58
C LYS A 129 -0.64 1.97 -26.91
N ASP A 130 -0.62 0.88 -26.14
CA ASP A 130 -1.80 0.34 -25.46
C ASP A 130 -1.91 0.81 -24.00
N TRP A 131 -1.00 1.66 -23.55
CA TRP A 131 -1.07 2.26 -22.22
C TRP A 131 -2.14 3.33 -22.20
N ARG A 132 -2.79 3.45 -21.04
CA ARG A 132 -3.75 4.52 -20.79
C ARG A 132 -3.01 5.84 -20.74
N GLN A 133 -3.66 6.91 -21.16
CA GLN A 133 -3.07 8.25 -21.17
C GLN A 133 -4.02 9.23 -20.53
N GLY A 134 -3.53 9.89 -19.48
CA GLY A 134 -4.33 10.84 -18.70
C GLY A 134 -3.50 12.01 -18.22
N THR A 135 -4.18 12.91 -17.55
CA THR A 135 -3.59 14.02 -16.82
C THR A 135 -3.16 13.53 -15.45
N GLY A 136 -1.87 13.66 -15.16
CA GLY A 136 -1.26 13.47 -13.86
C GLY A 136 -1.29 14.75 -13.06
N THR A 137 -1.76 14.66 -11.82
CA THR A 137 -1.66 15.71 -10.81
C THR A 137 -0.85 15.23 -9.62
N VAL A 138 -0.26 16.17 -8.89
CA VAL A 138 0.51 15.86 -7.69
C VAL A 138 -0.40 15.84 -6.46
N SER A 139 -0.37 14.75 -5.70
CA SER A 139 -0.75 14.80 -4.30
C SER A 139 0.42 15.32 -3.48
N ALA A 140 0.15 16.25 -2.57
CA ALA A 140 1.13 16.70 -1.58
C ALA A 140 1.86 15.52 -0.94
N ALA A 141 3.17 15.66 -0.71
CA ALA A 141 3.94 14.66 0.02
C ALA A 141 3.28 14.43 1.39
N ARG A 142 2.98 13.17 1.69
CA ARG A 142 2.44 12.74 2.97
C ARG A 142 3.52 11.94 3.67
N ASP A 143 3.75 12.25 4.94
CA ASP A 143 4.56 11.42 5.81
C ASP A 143 3.70 10.25 6.29
N PHE A 144 3.71 9.16 5.52
CA PHE A 144 3.07 7.92 5.89
C PHE A 144 3.96 7.21 6.91
N GLN A 145 3.53 7.24 8.18
CA GLN A 145 4.00 6.28 9.19
C GLN A 145 3.68 4.84 8.73
N GLU A 146 4.20 3.81 9.39
CA GLU A 146 3.97 2.40 8.99
C GLU A 146 2.48 2.02 8.79
N THR A 147 1.54 2.76 9.39
CA THR A 147 0.08 2.58 9.28
C THR A 147 -0.59 3.43 8.19
N GLY A 148 0.22 4.06 7.33
CA GLY A 148 0.04 5.45 6.90
C GLY A 148 -1.07 5.84 5.91
N VAL A 149 -1.91 4.93 5.41
CA VAL A 149 -2.97 5.31 4.44
C VAL A 149 -4.37 4.82 4.81
N GLN A 150 -4.60 4.48 6.08
CA GLN A 150 -5.94 4.11 6.58
C GLN A 150 -6.99 5.21 6.38
N THR A 151 -6.56 6.46 6.24
CA THR A 151 -7.44 7.62 6.01
C THR A 151 -7.77 7.86 4.54
N LEU A 152 -7.11 7.16 3.62
CA LEU A 152 -7.42 7.21 2.19
C LEU A 152 -8.49 6.16 1.85
N ASN A 153 -9.07 6.26 0.65
CA ASN A 153 -10.21 5.42 0.29
C ASN A 153 -9.89 3.92 0.19
N CYS A 154 -8.63 3.50 0.14
CA CYS A 154 -8.27 2.07 0.21
C CYS A 154 -8.06 1.55 1.63
N GLY A 155 -8.02 2.40 2.66
CA GLY A 155 -7.92 1.96 4.05
C GLY A 155 -6.68 1.11 4.36
N ILE A 156 -5.61 1.19 3.55
CA ILE A 156 -4.48 0.27 3.60
C ILE A 156 -3.73 0.47 4.93
N GLY A 157 -3.66 -0.61 5.72
CA GLY A 157 -3.09 -0.61 7.06
C GLY A 157 -1.56 -0.62 7.11
N TYR A 158 -0.89 -0.90 5.98
CA TYR A 158 0.57 -0.91 5.87
C TYR A 158 1.03 -0.65 4.43
N LEU A 159 2.03 0.22 4.30
CA LEU A 159 2.78 0.41 3.06
C LEU A 159 4.24 -0.01 3.28
N ASN A 160 4.80 -0.74 2.33
CA ASN A 160 6.23 -1.01 2.36
C ASN A 160 7.03 0.28 2.06
N PRO A 161 8.36 0.30 2.34
CA PRO A 161 9.17 1.51 2.18
C PRO A 161 9.22 2.11 0.78
N HIS A 162 8.92 1.33 -0.27
CA HIS A 162 8.82 1.87 -1.64
C HIS A 162 7.51 2.63 -1.82
N PHE A 163 6.38 2.02 -1.46
CA PHE A 163 5.06 2.59 -1.68
C PHE A 163 4.72 3.75 -0.73
N THR A 164 5.53 4.04 0.29
CA THR A 164 5.44 5.32 1.02
C THR A 164 5.85 6.52 0.16
N TYR A 165 6.66 6.31 -0.89
CA TYR A 165 7.06 7.34 -1.85
C TYR A 165 6.36 7.23 -3.20
N TYR A 166 5.87 6.05 -3.57
CA TYR A 166 5.24 5.79 -4.88
C TYR A 166 3.80 5.29 -4.70
N TYR A 167 2.87 6.22 -4.59
CA TYR A 167 1.45 5.89 -4.44
C TYR A 167 0.58 6.76 -5.35
N ALA A 168 -0.59 6.23 -5.69
CA ALA A 168 -1.51 6.85 -6.63
C ALA A 168 -2.96 6.80 -6.15
N GLY A 169 -3.72 7.80 -6.57
CA GLY A 169 -5.17 7.80 -6.60
C GLY A 169 -5.67 7.81 -8.05
N VAL A 170 -6.73 7.07 -8.34
CA VAL A 170 -7.32 6.95 -9.68
C VAL A 170 -8.78 7.39 -9.67
N SER A 171 -9.35 7.62 -10.87
CA SER A 171 -10.77 7.92 -11.02
C SER A 171 -11.67 6.84 -10.39
N ALA A 172 -12.92 7.21 -10.08
CA ALA A 172 -13.89 6.28 -9.49
C ALA A 172 -14.07 4.98 -10.32
N THR A 173 -13.94 5.08 -11.65
CA THR A 173 -14.00 3.94 -12.57
C THR A 173 -12.91 2.91 -12.29
N TYR A 174 -11.66 3.35 -12.12
CA TYR A 174 -10.53 2.44 -11.87
C TYR A 174 -10.35 2.11 -10.39
N TYR A 175 -10.92 2.91 -9.49
CA TYR A 175 -11.02 2.53 -8.10
C TYR A 175 -12.03 1.38 -7.93
N ALA A 176 -13.10 1.36 -8.72
CA ALA A 176 -14.10 0.29 -8.81
C ALA A 176 -14.62 -0.16 -7.44
N ALA A 177 -15.04 0.80 -6.61
CA ALA A 177 -15.45 0.55 -5.23
C ALA A 177 -14.40 -0.28 -4.46
N GLY A 178 -13.14 0.12 -4.58
CA GLY A 178 -12.01 -0.46 -3.88
C GLY A 178 -11.50 -1.80 -4.41
N GLN A 179 -12.12 -2.41 -5.43
CA GLN A 179 -11.75 -3.76 -5.90
C GLN A 179 -10.28 -3.90 -6.31
N TYR A 180 -9.64 -2.78 -6.66
CA TYR A 180 -8.27 -2.72 -7.12
C TYR A 180 -7.29 -2.12 -6.10
N CYS A 181 -7.74 -1.83 -4.88
CA CYS A 181 -6.88 -1.30 -3.83
C CYS A 181 -5.69 -2.23 -3.57
N GLY A 182 -4.49 -1.65 -3.54
CA GLY A 182 -3.24 -2.40 -3.39
C GLY A 182 -2.65 -2.94 -4.71
N MET A 183 -3.31 -2.73 -5.86
CA MET A 183 -2.70 -3.00 -7.16
C MET A 183 -1.59 -2.00 -7.46
N CYS A 184 -0.73 -2.33 -8.44
CA CYS A 184 0.29 -1.40 -8.92
C CYS A 184 -0.07 -0.81 -10.29
N LEU A 185 0.34 0.43 -10.50
CA LEU A 185 0.33 1.11 -11.77
C LEU A 185 1.77 1.29 -12.21
N ASN A 186 2.12 0.83 -13.40
CA ASN A 186 3.38 1.21 -14.03
C ASN A 186 3.16 2.56 -14.72
N VAL A 187 3.85 3.60 -14.28
CA VAL A 187 3.60 5.00 -14.69
C VAL A 187 4.85 5.59 -15.30
N THR A 188 4.70 6.30 -16.42
CA THR A 188 5.76 7.07 -17.07
C THR A 188 5.24 8.45 -17.50
N CYS A 189 6.11 9.45 -17.55
CA CYS A 189 5.77 10.73 -18.13
C CYS A 189 5.78 10.65 -19.66
N VAL A 190 4.75 11.19 -20.30
CA VAL A 190 4.67 11.31 -21.76
C VAL A 190 4.53 12.75 -22.22
N ASP A 191 4.56 13.70 -21.29
CA ASP A 191 4.47 15.12 -21.60
C ASP A 191 5.77 15.65 -22.20
N THR A 192 5.65 16.57 -23.16
CA THR A 192 6.77 17.28 -23.80
C THR A 192 7.67 18.04 -22.84
N VAL A 193 7.16 18.36 -21.64
CA VAL A 193 7.92 19.05 -20.61
C VAL A 193 8.90 18.15 -19.85
N CYS A 194 8.71 16.83 -19.91
CA CYS A 194 9.57 15.87 -19.22
C CYS A 194 10.83 15.58 -20.04
N PRO A 195 12.05 15.89 -19.53
CA PRO A 195 13.29 15.66 -20.26
C PRO A 195 13.50 14.19 -20.65
N HIS A 196 13.09 13.27 -19.77
CA HIS A 196 13.20 11.82 -19.93
C HIS A 196 11.86 11.14 -20.24
N ALA A 197 10.92 11.85 -20.88
CA ALA A 197 9.62 11.31 -21.23
C ALA A 197 9.74 9.93 -21.90
N MET A 198 8.95 8.97 -21.43
CA MET A 198 8.87 7.56 -21.85
C MET A 198 10.09 6.69 -21.54
N LEU A 199 11.18 7.26 -21.03
CA LEU A 199 12.39 6.50 -20.71
C LEU A 199 12.39 6.01 -19.25
N ASP A 200 11.89 6.87 -18.35
CA ASP A 200 11.80 6.56 -16.93
C ASP A 200 10.37 6.15 -16.54
N TYR A 201 10.27 5.13 -15.70
CA TYR A 201 9.00 4.63 -15.18
C TYR A 201 9.17 4.11 -13.75
N ALA A 202 8.09 4.12 -12.99
CA ALA A 202 8.04 3.57 -11.65
C ALA A 202 6.70 2.90 -11.37
N LEU A 203 6.71 1.95 -10.42
CA LEU A 203 5.49 1.32 -9.92
C LEU A 203 4.93 2.11 -8.74
N PHE A 204 3.68 2.55 -8.89
CA PHE A 204 2.91 3.25 -7.88
C PHE A 204 1.80 2.33 -7.36
N MET A 205 1.61 2.25 -6.04
CA MET A 205 0.49 1.50 -5.47
C MET A 205 -0.79 2.33 -5.49
N LEU A 206 -1.89 1.72 -5.90
CA LEU A 206 -3.23 2.31 -5.80
C LEU A 206 -3.68 2.30 -4.34
N VAL A 207 -3.75 3.49 -3.73
CA VAL A 207 -4.11 3.69 -2.32
C VAL A 207 -5.33 4.58 -2.10
N ASP A 208 -5.85 5.23 -3.14
CA ASP A 208 -6.95 6.18 -3.01
C ASP A 208 -7.85 6.25 -4.25
N SER A 209 -9.03 6.85 -4.08
CA SER A 209 -9.86 7.28 -5.20
C SER A 209 -9.79 8.80 -5.32
N CYS A 210 -9.35 9.27 -6.48
CA CYS A 210 -9.32 10.66 -6.84
C CYS A 210 -10.70 11.08 -7.36
N ALA A 211 -11.50 11.73 -6.51
CA ALA A 211 -12.87 12.13 -6.83
C ALA A 211 -12.97 13.15 -7.99
N SER A 212 -11.91 13.94 -8.22
CA SER A 212 -11.83 14.91 -9.32
C SER A 212 -11.18 14.37 -10.58
N CYS A 213 -10.64 13.14 -10.56
CA CYS A 213 -10.00 12.55 -11.72
C CYS A 213 -11.07 11.95 -12.64
N GLU A 214 -11.01 12.30 -13.92
CA GLU A 214 -11.91 11.77 -14.95
C GLU A 214 -11.17 10.81 -15.88
N GLY A 215 -11.86 9.76 -16.34
CA GLY A 215 -11.27 8.80 -17.27
C GLY A 215 -9.95 8.22 -16.75
N ASP A 216 -8.89 8.43 -17.53
CA ASP A 216 -7.53 7.93 -17.28
C ASP A 216 -6.65 8.90 -16.45
N ASP A 217 -7.22 9.99 -15.95
CA ASP A 217 -6.51 10.91 -15.05
C ASP A 217 -6.16 10.23 -13.72
N ILE A 218 -4.99 10.58 -13.19
CA ILE A 218 -4.47 10.05 -11.93
C ILE A 218 -3.87 11.16 -11.08
N THR A 219 -3.90 10.96 -9.77
CA THR A 219 -3.09 11.74 -8.83
C THR A 219 -1.96 10.85 -8.33
N ILE A 220 -0.73 11.35 -8.32
CA ILE A 220 0.43 10.58 -7.85
C ILE A 220 1.22 11.34 -6.81
N SER A 221 1.95 10.60 -5.99
CA SER A 221 2.81 11.15 -4.94
C SER A 221 3.84 12.13 -5.51
N ALA A 222 3.96 13.30 -4.88
CA ALA A 222 4.98 14.30 -5.18
C ALA A 222 6.41 13.73 -5.33
N PRO A 223 6.95 12.94 -4.38
CA PRO A 223 8.28 12.36 -4.53
C PRO A 223 8.37 11.37 -5.70
N GLY A 224 7.35 10.54 -5.91
CA GLY A 224 7.31 9.60 -7.02
C GLY A 224 7.26 10.30 -8.38
N LEU A 225 6.52 11.41 -8.49
CA LEU A 225 6.50 12.23 -9.69
C LEU A 225 7.88 12.80 -9.99
N GLY A 226 8.54 13.44 -9.01
CA GLY A 226 9.86 14.03 -9.21
C GLY A 226 10.86 13.02 -9.80
N ASN A 227 10.82 11.78 -9.32
CA ASN A 227 11.73 10.71 -9.75
C ASN A 227 11.50 10.19 -11.19
N ILE A 228 10.32 10.40 -11.79
CA ILE A 228 10.04 9.95 -13.18
C ILE A 228 9.97 11.11 -14.19
N THR A 229 10.17 12.35 -13.74
CA THR A 229 9.92 13.55 -14.55
C THR A 229 11.04 14.57 -14.54
N ASP A 230 11.87 14.62 -13.49
CA ASP A 230 12.79 15.75 -13.20
C ASP A 230 12.09 17.13 -13.20
N VAL A 231 10.79 17.14 -12.92
CA VAL A 231 9.95 18.33 -12.79
C VAL A 231 9.80 18.69 -11.31
N ASP A 232 9.90 19.99 -10.99
CA ASP A 232 9.72 20.43 -9.60
C ASP A 232 8.28 20.17 -9.15
N TYR A 233 8.10 19.21 -8.25
CA TYR A 233 6.77 18.91 -7.73
C TYR A 233 6.26 20.00 -6.77
N ASN A 234 7.13 20.88 -6.24
CA ASN A 234 6.73 21.94 -5.29
C ASN A 234 5.88 23.03 -5.93
N ILE A 235 5.85 23.11 -7.27
CA ILE A 235 4.99 24.03 -8.01
C ILE A 235 3.64 23.42 -8.42
N ASN A 236 3.29 22.24 -7.87
CA ASN A 236 2.06 21.49 -8.19
C ASN A 236 1.87 21.30 -9.71
N PRO A 237 2.85 20.67 -10.38
CA PRO A 237 2.80 20.47 -11.82
C PRO A 237 1.60 19.63 -12.22
N VAL A 238 1.09 19.92 -13.42
CA VAL A 238 0.11 19.09 -14.13
C VAL A 238 0.78 18.65 -15.42
N MET A 239 0.66 17.37 -15.78
CA MET A 239 1.34 16.82 -16.96
C MET A 239 0.60 15.64 -17.57
N LYS A 240 0.95 15.27 -18.81
CA LYS A 240 0.49 14.01 -19.41
C LYS A 240 1.33 12.82 -18.93
N LEU A 241 0.64 11.83 -18.39
CA LEU A 241 1.22 10.55 -17.95
C LEU A 241 0.61 9.41 -18.76
N ALA A 242 1.40 8.37 -18.99
CA ALA A 242 0.90 7.09 -19.45
C ALA A 242 1.03 6.05 -18.34
N TRP A 243 0.05 5.15 -18.24
CA TRP A 243 0.07 4.11 -17.23
C TRP A 243 -0.67 2.84 -17.63
N GLN A 244 -0.33 1.75 -16.96
CA GLN A 244 -1.05 0.49 -17.07
C GLN A 244 -1.09 -0.25 -15.73
N PRO A 245 -2.16 -1.02 -15.45
CA PRO A 245 -2.24 -1.87 -14.27
C PRO A 245 -1.24 -3.04 -14.37
N VAL A 246 -0.53 -3.32 -13.28
CA VAL A 246 0.42 -4.44 -13.15
C VAL A 246 0.36 -5.05 -11.75
N ALA A 247 0.87 -6.27 -11.60
CA ALA A 247 1.07 -6.87 -10.28
C ALA A 247 2.19 -6.14 -9.51
N CYS A 248 2.06 -6.05 -8.19
CA CYS A 248 3.08 -5.46 -7.32
C CYS A 248 4.19 -6.45 -6.91
N ASN A 249 4.08 -7.72 -7.29
CA ASN A 249 4.84 -8.84 -6.72
C ASN A 249 6.36 -8.61 -6.63
N SER A 250 6.98 -7.94 -7.60
CA SER A 250 8.42 -7.66 -7.63
C SER A 250 8.91 -6.69 -6.54
N LEU A 251 8.00 -5.91 -5.95
CA LEU A 251 8.31 -4.93 -4.90
C LEU A 251 7.74 -5.32 -3.54
N ILE A 252 6.96 -6.39 -3.46
CA ILE A 252 6.40 -6.89 -2.21
C ILE A 252 7.38 -7.88 -1.58
N THR A 253 7.91 -7.52 -0.42
CA THR A 253 8.76 -8.38 0.41
C THR A 253 8.09 -8.64 1.75
N GLY A 254 8.36 -9.82 2.35
CA GLY A 254 7.73 -10.22 3.61
C GLY A 254 6.31 -10.76 3.48
N GLY A 255 5.65 -10.95 4.62
CA GLY A 255 4.32 -11.55 4.71
C GLY A 255 3.18 -10.54 4.57
N ILE A 256 1.98 -11.07 4.37
CA ILE A 256 0.73 -10.30 4.36
C ILE A 256 0.52 -9.68 5.75
N ARG A 257 0.16 -8.41 5.77
CA ARG A 257 -0.16 -7.67 7.01
C ARG A 257 -1.66 -7.70 7.25
N LEU A 258 -2.05 -8.29 8.38
CA LEU A 258 -3.41 -8.26 8.89
C LEU A 258 -3.57 -7.01 9.76
N TRP A 259 -4.55 -6.17 9.42
CA TRP A 259 -4.87 -4.98 10.19
C TRP A 259 -6.36 -4.94 10.60
N PRO A 260 -6.69 -5.17 11.88
CA PRO A 260 -8.07 -5.17 12.33
C PRO A 260 -8.66 -3.76 12.44
N SER A 261 -9.98 -3.65 12.24
CA SER A 261 -10.72 -2.43 12.52
C SER A 261 -10.79 -2.16 14.02
N THR A 262 -10.70 -0.90 14.41
CA THR A 262 -10.91 -0.45 15.79
C THR A 262 -12.36 -0.61 16.25
N GLN A 263 -13.29 -0.87 15.31
CA GLN A 263 -14.71 -1.10 15.58
C GLN A 263 -15.05 -2.57 15.90
N ASN A 264 -14.05 -3.46 15.88
CA ASN A 264 -14.26 -4.88 16.11
C ASN A 264 -14.93 -5.14 17.46
N ASN A 265 -16.00 -5.93 17.43
CA ASN A 265 -16.78 -6.34 18.59
C ASN A 265 -17.51 -7.65 18.29
N GLN A 266 -18.34 -8.14 19.21
CA GLN A 266 -19.04 -9.42 19.03
C GLN A 266 -20.04 -9.46 17.86
N TYR A 267 -20.44 -8.32 17.30
CA TYR A 267 -21.40 -8.19 16.18
C TYR A 267 -20.76 -7.73 14.88
N PHE A 268 -19.52 -7.24 14.92
CA PHE A 268 -18.82 -6.69 13.77
C PHE A 268 -17.33 -7.03 13.82
N ILE A 269 -16.81 -7.57 12.72
CA ILE A 269 -15.38 -7.74 12.50
C ILE A 269 -15.04 -7.11 11.16
N GLY A 270 -14.04 -6.24 11.13
CA GLY A 270 -13.41 -5.71 9.94
C GLY A 270 -11.92 -6.00 9.97
N ILE A 271 -11.38 -6.45 8.84
CA ILE A 271 -9.95 -6.71 8.66
C ILE A 271 -9.52 -6.15 7.30
N ASN A 272 -8.48 -5.30 7.29
CA ASN A 272 -7.75 -4.92 6.09
C ASN A 272 -6.54 -5.86 5.93
N PHE A 273 -6.26 -6.27 4.69
CA PHE A 273 -5.07 -7.01 4.35
C PHE A 273 -4.21 -6.17 3.42
N SER A 274 -2.92 -6.08 3.74
CA SER A 274 -1.96 -5.26 3.00
C SER A 274 -0.64 -6.02 2.82
N ASN A 275 0.30 -5.43 2.07
CA ASN A 275 1.52 -6.11 1.60
C ASN A 275 1.22 -7.39 0.80
N LEU A 276 0.14 -7.36 0.01
CA LEU A 276 -0.31 -8.47 -0.82
C LEU A 276 0.49 -8.52 -2.11
N LYS A 277 1.06 -9.69 -2.45
CA LYS A 277 1.61 -9.91 -3.81
C LYS A 277 0.53 -10.01 -4.88
N GLU A 278 -0.62 -10.55 -4.50
CA GLU A 278 -1.79 -10.77 -5.34
C GLU A 278 -3.05 -10.23 -4.66
N LEU A 279 -3.95 -9.64 -5.46
CA LEU A 279 -5.23 -9.15 -4.93
C LEU A 279 -6.10 -10.30 -4.45
N LEU A 280 -6.87 -10.05 -3.38
CA LEU A 280 -7.79 -11.02 -2.80
C LEU A 280 -9.14 -10.99 -3.52
N THR A 281 -9.66 -12.17 -3.85
CA THR A 281 -11.04 -12.34 -4.37
C THR A 281 -12.01 -12.82 -3.31
N SER A 282 -11.53 -13.53 -2.28
CA SER A 282 -12.36 -13.93 -1.16
C SER A 282 -11.56 -14.10 0.12
N VAL A 283 -12.23 -13.87 1.24
CA VAL A 283 -11.70 -14.08 2.59
C VAL A 283 -12.73 -14.83 3.42
N THR A 284 -12.29 -15.83 4.16
CA THR A 284 -13.12 -16.47 5.19
C THR A 284 -12.41 -16.47 6.54
N LEU A 285 -13.17 -16.29 7.61
CA LEU A 285 -12.68 -16.34 8.99
C LEU A 285 -13.50 -17.37 9.77
N SER A 286 -12.83 -18.44 10.21
CA SER A 286 -13.43 -19.61 10.85
C SER A 286 -14.64 -20.16 10.09
N GLY A 287 -14.53 -20.22 8.76
CA GLY A 287 -15.58 -20.70 7.86
C GLY A 287 -16.68 -19.69 7.51
N ILE A 288 -16.65 -18.48 8.09
CA ILE A 288 -17.59 -17.42 7.75
C ILE A 288 -16.99 -16.55 6.64
N ALA A 289 -17.70 -16.44 5.51
CA ALA A 289 -17.30 -15.56 4.42
C ALA A 289 -17.37 -14.09 4.86
N MET A 290 -16.30 -13.34 4.55
CA MET A 290 -16.25 -11.91 4.79
C MET A 290 -16.68 -11.15 3.52
N ALA A 291 -17.42 -10.06 3.69
CA ALA A 291 -17.83 -9.19 2.60
C ALA A 291 -16.80 -8.08 2.39
N TYR A 292 -16.29 -7.94 1.17
CA TYR A 292 -15.42 -6.81 0.82
C TYR A 292 -16.20 -5.51 0.83
N GLN A 293 -15.59 -4.46 1.38
CA GLN A 293 -16.13 -3.11 1.44
C GLN A 293 -15.28 -2.16 0.62
N SER A 294 -15.90 -1.11 0.09
CA SER A 294 -15.20 -0.18 -0.80
C SER A 294 -13.98 0.47 -0.15
N TYR A 295 -14.01 0.68 1.15
CA TYR A 295 -12.92 1.27 1.91
C TYR A 295 -11.79 0.29 2.29
N GLY A 296 -11.67 -0.86 1.60
CA GLY A 296 -10.53 -1.78 1.71
C GLY A 296 -10.60 -2.80 2.85
N TYR A 297 -11.72 -2.90 3.56
CA TYR A 297 -11.91 -3.88 4.63
C TYR A 297 -12.76 -5.05 4.17
N TRP A 298 -12.40 -6.24 4.63
CA TRP A 298 -13.25 -7.42 4.63
C TRP A 298 -14.01 -7.47 5.94
N THR A 299 -15.34 -7.62 5.88
CA THR A 299 -16.18 -7.52 7.08
C THR A 299 -17.12 -8.70 7.30
N ILE A 300 -17.39 -8.98 8.57
CA ILE A 300 -18.54 -9.77 9.03
C ILE A 300 -19.38 -8.80 9.87
N ASN A 301 -20.65 -8.65 9.52
CA ASN A 301 -21.57 -7.77 10.24
C ASN A 301 -22.88 -8.51 10.50
N THR A 302 -23.17 -8.79 11.77
CA THR A 302 -24.38 -9.49 12.23
C THR A 302 -25.10 -8.67 13.30
N PRO A 303 -25.81 -7.59 12.91
CA PRO A 303 -26.47 -6.71 13.87
C PRO A 303 -27.38 -7.48 14.83
N GLY A 304 -27.12 -7.33 16.13
CA GLY A 304 -27.92 -7.95 17.20
C GLY A 304 -27.73 -9.46 17.40
N THR A 305 -26.87 -10.12 16.63
CA THR A 305 -26.54 -11.54 16.80
C THR A 305 -25.03 -11.72 16.91
N PRO A 306 -24.50 -12.27 18.02
CA PRO A 306 -23.06 -12.48 18.14
C PRO A 306 -22.51 -13.36 17.01
N ILE A 307 -21.36 -12.99 16.46
CA ILE A 307 -20.65 -13.77 15.45
C ILE A 307 -20.18 -15.07 16.11
N PRO A 308 -20.56 -16.25 15.58
CA PRO A 308 -20.31 -17.53 16.25
C PRO A 308 -18.89 -18.05 15.99
N ILE A 309 -17.87 -17.30 16.43
CA ILE A 309 -16.46 -17.67 16.30
C ILE A 309 -15.72 -17.48 17.62
N SER A 310 -14.68 -18.29 17.84
CA SER A 310 -13.77 -18.19 18.98
C SER A 310 -12.35 -18.46 18.52
N ALA A 311 -11.37 -17.90 19.23
CA ALA A 311 -9.96 -18.21 19.00
C ALA A 311 -9.64 -19.69 19.31
N PRO A 312 -8.67 -20.32 18.62
CA PRO A 312 -7.94 -19.77 17.47
C PRO A 312 -8.82 -19.69 16.20
N TYR A 313 -8.57 -18.71 15.35
CA TYR A 313 -9.36 -18.49 14.14
C TYR A 313 -8.66 -19.11 12.92
N THR A 314 -9.43 -19.77 12.06
CA THR A 314 -8.91 -20.25 10.77
C THR A 314 -9.17 -19.17 9.72
N LEU A 315 -8.12 -18.47 9.30
CA LEU A 315 -8.18 -17.48 8.24
C LEU A 315 -7.86 -18.15 6.90
N GLN A 316 -8.72 -17.96 5.90
CA GLN A 316 -8.44 -18.35 4.52
C GLN A 316 -8.50 -17.14 3.60
N LEU A 317 -7.47 -16.97 2.79
CA LEU A 317 -7.31 -15.89 1.83
C LEU A 317 -7.19 -16.51 0.44
N THR A 318 -8.06 -16.13 -0.50
CA THR A 318 -7.96 -16.58 -1.90
C THR A 318 -7.59 -15.41 -2.80
N ALA A 319 -6.51 -15.57 -3.56
CA ALA A 319 -6.02 -14.59 -4.52
C ALA A 319 -6.78 -14.66 -5.85
N GLN A 320 -6.67 -13.60 -6.65
CA GLN A 320 -7.18 -13.53 -8.03
C GLN A 320 -6.59 -14.61 -8.96
N THR A 321 -5.41 -15.14 -8.63
CA THR A 321 -4.78 -16.27 -9.33
C THR A 321 -5.46 -17.60 -9.03
N GLY A 322 -6.32 -17.66 -8.01
CA GLY A 322 -6.93 -18.89 -7.49
C GLY A 322 -6.12 -19.57 -6.38
N GLU A 323 -4.92 -19.08 -6.05
CA GLU A 323 -4.15 -19.59 -4.92
C GLU A 323 -4.87 -19.29 -3.59
N THR A 324 -4.92 -20.27 -2.69
CA THR A 324 -5.52 -20.12 -1.36
C THR A 324 -4.48 -20.35 -0.27
N LEU A 325 -4.35 -19.39 0.64
CA LEU A 325 -3.61 -19.54 1.89
C LEU A 325 -4.59 -19.86 3.00
N SER A 326 -4.27 -20.84 3.84
CA SER A 326 -5.06 -21.21 5.03
C SER A 326 -4.15 -21.25 6.25
N LEU A 327 -4.47 -20.46 7.27
CA LEU A 327 -3.64 -20.26 8.45
C LEU A 327 -4.50 -20.14 9.72
N ASN A 328 -3.95 -20.58 10.85
CA ASN A 328 -4.57 -20.39 12.15
C ASN A 328 -3.94 -19.18 12.83
N ILE A 329 -4.77 -18.20 13.21
CA ILE A 329 -4.35 -17.00 13.94
C ILE A 329 -4.87 -17.05 15.38
N PRO A 330 -4.04 -16.72 16.39
CA PRO A 330 -4.44 -16.81 17.79
C PRO A 330 -5.40 -15.69 18.20
N SER A 331 -5.35 -14.54 17.53
CA SER A 331 -6.14 -13.35 17.85
C SER A 331 -6.30 -12.44 16.62
N ILE A 332 -7.31 -11.58 16.64
CA ILE A 332 -7.58 -10.58 15.60
C ILE A 332 -6.92 -9.26 16.04
N ILE A 333 -5.59 -9.24 15.98
CA ILE A 333 -4.72 -8.09 16.30
C ILE A 333 -3.84 -7.75 15.09
N PRO A 334 -3.21 -6.56 15.01
CA PRO A 334 -2.20 -6.30 13.99
C PRO A 334 -1.12 -7.38 13.98
N LEU A 335 -0.91 -8.03 12.82
CA LEU A 335 -0.01 -9.18 12.71
C LEU A 335 0.63 -9.28 11.31
N ASP A 336 1.91 -9.64 11.27
CA ASP A 336 2.54 -10.21 10.07
C ASP A 336 2.17 -11.70 9.99
N LEU A 337 1.50 -12.11 8.92
CA LEU A 337 1.12 -13.50 8.75
C LEU A 337 2.31 -14.40 8.41
N GLY A 338 3.49 -13.84 8.09
CA GLY A 338 4.70 -14.57 7.75
C GLY A 338 4.64 -15.36 6.44
N VAL A 339 3.52 -15.25 5.72
CA VAL A 339 3.25 -15.92 4.45
C VAL A 339 2.72 -14.91 3.44
N ASN A 340 2.90 -15.21 2.16
CA ASN A 340 2.35 -14.47 1.04
C ASN A 340 2.10 -15.42 -0.13
N PHE A 341 1.36 -14.96 -1.13
CA PHE A 341 1.16 -15.72 -2.37
C PHE A 341 2.48 -15.89 -3.12
N SER A 342 2.53 -16.86 -4.04
CA SER A 342 3.76 -17.16 -4.78
C SER A 342 4.10 -16.08 -5.79
#